data_AF-X6LJW5-F1
#
_entry.id   AF-X6LJW5-F1
#
_cell.length_a   1.000
_cell.length_b   1.000
_cell.length_c   1.000
_cell.angle_alpha   90.00
_cell.angle_beta   90.00
_cell.angle_gamma   90.00
#
_symmetry.space_group_name_H-M   'P 1'
#
loop_
_entity.id
_entity.type
_entity.pdbx_description
1 polymer ?
#
loop_
_entity_poly.entity_id
_entity_poly.type
_entity_poly.pdbx_seq_one_letter_code
_entity_poly.pdbx_strand_id
1 'polypeptide(L)'
;MCLHILWNILKYPKYIKYRQINTQALYKYLFQKCHILGADFEQILIVIEKNLQFFGFKKKNDDNWYYQYHHIQLLHLWKCYRYLINQQIMCVFILLLIGQMM
;
A
#
# COMPACT_ATOMS: atom_id res chain seq x y z
N MET A 1 -5.07 -0.58 2.00
CA MET A 1 -4.75 0.23 0.80
C MET A 1 -3.66 -0.41 -0.06
N CYS A 2 -2.46 -0.68 0.48
CA CYS A 2 -1.35 -1.28 -0.28
C CYS A 2 -1.71 -2.61 -0.98
N LEU A 3 -2.48 -3.49 -0.33
CA LEU A 3 -2.98 -4.72 -0.96
C LEU A 3 -3.82 -4.47 -2.22
N HIS A 4 -4.68 -3.46 -2.22
CA HIS A 4 -5.49 -3.13 -3.40
C HIS A 4 -4.62 -2.57 -4.54
N ILE A 5 -3.60 -1.77 -4.23
CA ILE A 5 -2.64 -1.27 -5.22
C ILE A 5 -1.90 -2.44 -5.87
N LEU A 6 -1.33 -3.34 -5.06
CA LEU A 6 -0.63 -4.52 -5.55
C LEU A 6 -1.55 -5.44 -6.38
N TRP A 7 -2.77 -5.69 -5.88
CA TRP A 7 -3.75 -6.51 -6.58
C TRP A 7 -4.14 -5.93 -7.93
N ASN A 8 -4.34 -4.61 -8.03
CA ASN A 8 -4.68 -3.96 -9.30
C ASN A 8 -3.56 -4.13 -10.34
N ILE A 9 -2.30 -4.03 -9.94
CA ILE A 9 -1.14 -4.23 -10.85
C ILE A 9 -1.03 -5.71 -11.26
N LEU A 10 -1.21 -6.63 -10.32
CA LEU A 10 -1.16 -8.08 -10.59
C LEU A 10 -2.28 -8.52 -11.53
N LYS A 11 -3.50 -8.00 -11.34
CA LYS A 11 -4.68 -8.33 -12.14
C LYS A 11 -4.65 -7.67 -13.52
N TYR A 12 -4.15 -6.45 -13.61
CA TYR A 12 -4.13 -5.66 -14.85
C TYR A 12 -2.73 -5.14 -15.19
N PRO A 13 -1.76 -6.04 -15.43
CA PRO A 13 -0.36 -5.64 -15.58
C PRO A 13 -0.14 -4.70 -16.77
N LYS A 14 -0.92 -4.82 -17.84
CA LYS A 14 -0.76 -3.96 -19.03
C LYS A 14 -1.27 -2.53 -18.84
N TYR A 15 -2.02 -2.24 -17.78
CA TYR A 15 -2.72 -0.96 -17.64
C TYR A 15 -1.87 0.05 -16.89
N ILE A 16 -1.36 1.05 -17.62
CA ILE A 16 -0.46 2.06 -17.07
C ILE A 16 -1.07 2.86 -15.91
N LYS A 17 -2.39 3.06 -15.90
CA LYS A 17 -3.10 3.77 -14.82
C LYS A 17 -2.89 3.14 -13.44
N TYR A 18 -2.69 1.83 -13.34
CA TYR A 18 -2.44 1.16 -12.05
C TYR A 18 -0.97 1.23 -11.62
N ARG A 19 -0.10 1.69 -12.51
CA ARG A 19 1.33 1.94 -12.25
C ARG A 19 1.59 3.38 -11.82
N GLN A 20 0.54 4.18 -11.65
CA GLN A 20 0.62 5.60 -11.31
C GLN A 20 -0.31 5.88 -10.13
N ILE A 21 0.16 6.66 -9.16
CA ILE A 21 -0.65 7.09 -8.01
C ILE A 21 -0.47 8.59 -7.87
N ASN A 22 -1.58 9.31 -7.96
CA ASN A 22 -1.59 10.75 -7.72
C ASN A 22 -1.39 11.02 -6.21
N THR A 23 -0.37 11.80 -5.87
CA THR A 23 0.02 12.02 -4.48
C THR A 23 -1.02 12.82 -3.70
N GLN A 24 -1.63 13.84 -4.32
CA GLN A 24 -2.68 14.62 -3.68
C GLN A 24 -3.93 13.77 -3.37
N ALA A 25 -4.34 12.93 -4.32
CA ALA A 25 -5.45 11.99 -4.13
C ALA A 25 -5.15 10.96 -3.03
N LEU A 26 -3.92 10.44 -3.00
CA LEU A 26 -3.44 9.53 -1.96
C LEU A 26 -3.51 10.18 -0.57
N TYR A 27 -3.00 11.40 -0.44
CA TYR A 27 -2.94 12.13 0.83
C TYR A 27 -4.35 12.46 1.32
N LYS A 28 -5.22 12.97 0.44
CA LYS A 28 -6.62 13.26 0.76
C LYS A 28 -7.35 12.01 1.25
N TYR A 29 -7.17 10.88 0.56
CA TYR A 29 -7.78 9.62 0.95
C TYR A 29 -7.26 9.12 2.31
N LEU A 30 -5.94 9.18 2.53
CA LEU A 30 -5.32 8.79 3.79
C LEU A 30 -5.77 9.66 4.95
N PHE A 31 -5.80 10.97 4.76
CA PHE A 31 -6.24 11.93 5.77
C PHE A 31 -7.67 11.62 6.22
N GLN A 32 -8.59 11.44 5.25
CA GLN A 32 -9.97 11.08 5.55
C GLN A 32 -10.08 9.75 6.31
N LYS A 33 -9.31 8.73 5.90
CA LYS A 33 -9.31 7.42 6.57
C LYS A 33 -8.75 7.49 7.99
N CYS A 34 -7.65 8.22 8.19
CA CYS A 34 -7.04 8.38 9.51
C CYS A 34 -7.97 9.14 10.46
N HIS A 35 -8.61 10.20 9.97
CA HIS A 35 -9.61 10.95 10.73
C HIS A 35 -10.78 10.07 11.19
N ILE A 36 -11.33 9.22 10.31
CA ILE A 36 -12.43 8.31 10.66
C ILE A 36 -11.98 7.26 11.69
N LEU A 37 -10.74 6.80 11.63
CA LEU A 37 -10.21 5.73 12.48
C LEU A 37 -9.47 6.25 13.73
N GLY A 38 -9.38 7.57 13.94
CA GLY A 38 -8.59 8.17 15.01
C GLY A 38 -7.09 7.84 14.94
N ALA A 39 -6.57 7.52 13.75
CA ALA A 39 -5.18 7.12 13.56
C ALA A 39 -4.27 8.33 13.30
N ASP A 40 -2.99 8.22 13.71
CA ASP A 40 -1.97 9.22 13.40
C ASP A 40 -1.67 9.26 11.90
N PHE A 41 -2.06 10.36 11.25
CA PHE A 41 -1.90 10.54 9.81
C PHE A 41 -0.43 10.52 9.37
N GLU A 42 0.48 11.15 10.12
CA GLU A 42 1.88 11.26 9.74
C GLU A 42 2.56 9.89 9.79
N GLN A 43 2.31 9.13 10.86
CA GLN A 43 2.83 7.77 10.99
C GLN A 43 2.32 6.86 9.88
N ILE A 44 1.01 6.89 9.59
CA ILE A 44 0.41 6.09 8.53
C ILE A 44 0.97 6.50 7.16
N LEU A 45 1.14 7.80 6.91
CA LEU A 45 1.70 8.29 5.66
C LEU A 45 3.11 7.73 5.43
N ILE A 46 4.00 7.84 6.42
CA ILE A 46 5.38 7.30 6.36
C ILE A 46 5.37 5.80 6.04
N VAL A 47 4.48 5.02 6.67
CA VAL A 47 4.37 3.57 6.43
C VAL A 47 3.92 3.28 5.00
N ILE A 48 2.95 4.03 4.49
CA ILE A 48 2.46 3.87 3.11
C ILE A 48 3.55 4.20 2.10
N GLU A 49 4.26 5.32 2.27
CA GLU A 49 5.34 5.71 1.36
C GLU A 49 6.48 4.69 1.33
N LYS A 50 6.90 4.18 2.50
CA LYS A 50 7.89 3.09 2.60
C LYS A 50 7.42 1.83 1.88
N ASN A 51 6.15 1.45 2.04
CA ASN A 51 5.57 0.31 1.34
C ASN A 51 5.58 0.51 -0.18
N LEU A 52 5.20 1.70 -0.67
CA LEU A 52 5.25 2.03 -2.09
C LEU A 52 6.68 1.90 -2.66
N GLN A 53 7.67 2.44 -1.95
CA GLN A 53 9.08 2.30 -2.33
C GLN A 53 9.52 0.83 -2.38
N PHE A 54 9.16 0.04 -1.36
CA PHE A 54 9.45 -1.39 -1.31
C PHE A 54 8.84 -2.18 -2.48
N PHE A 55 7.63 -1.80 -2.92
CA PHE A 55 7.02 -2.41 -4.10
C PHE A 55 7.69 -2.00 -5.42
N GLY A 56 8.50 -0.94 -5.42
CA GLY A 56 9.19 -0.41 -6.61
C GLY A 56 8.55 0.84 -7.18
N PHE A 57 7.74 1.57 -6.42
CA PHE A 57 7.30 2.91 -6.82
C PHE A 57 8.34 3.97 -6.46
N LYS A 58 8.44 5.01 -7.28
CA LYS A 58 9.25 6.21 -7.05
C LYS A 58 8.46 7.47 -7.36
N LYS A 59 8.69 8.53 -6.58
CA LYS A 59 8.20 9.88 -6.93
C LYS A 59 8.97 10.40 -8.15
N LYS A 60 8.27 11.12 -9.03
CA LYS A 60 8.87 11.88 -10.14
C LYS A 60 8.69 13.39 -9.90
N ASN A 61 9.09 14.21 -10.87
CA ASN A 61 9.09 15.68 -10.78
C ASN A 61 7.71 16.32 -10.51
N ASP A 62 6.63 15.61 -10.81
CA ASP A 62 5.24 16.02 -10.53
C ASP A 62 4.74 15.51 -9.16
N ASP A 63 5.67 15.07 -8.31
CA ASP A 63 5.45 14.46 -6.99
C ASP A 63 4.59 13.20 -6.97
N ASN A 64 4.09 12.73 -8.12
CA ASN A 64 3.28 11.53 -8.22
C ASN A 64 4.15 10.28 -8.17
N TRP A 65 3.57 9.17 -7.71
CA TRP A 65 4.27 7.90 -7.60
C TRP A 65 4.11 7.07 -8.88
N TYR A 66 5.22 6.56 -9.39
CA TYR A 66 5.27 5.74 -10.60
C TYR A 66 5.98 4.43 -10.31
N TYR A 67 5.42 3.33 -10.83
CA TYR A 67 6.11 2.05 -10.84
C TYR A 67 7.35 2.16 -11.73
N GLN A 68 8.53 1.92 -11.16
CA GLN A 68 9.79 2.30 -11.80
C GLN A 68 10.21 1.39 -12.97
N TYR A 69 9.65 0.18 -13.06
CA TYR A 69 10.09 -0.82 -14.03
C TYR A 69 9.21 -0.82 -15.28
N HIS A 70 9.84 -0.76 -16.45
CA HIS A 70 9.16 -0.89 -17.76
C HIS A 70 8.42 -2.23 -17.86
N HIS A 71 9.09 -3.32 -17.48
CA HIS A 71 8.49 -4.64 -17.34
C HIS A 71 8.02 -4.86 -15.90
N ILE A 72 6.79 -5.34 -15.74
CA ILE A 72 6.27 -5.66 -14.41
C ILE A 72 7.01 -6.87 -13.86
N GLN A 73 7.57 -6.70 -12.66
CA GLN A 73 8.18 -7.78 -11.90
C GLN A 73 7.09 -8.54 -11.14
N LEU A 74 6.28 -9.33 -11.87
CA LEU A 74 5.12 -10.04 -11.31
C LEU A 74 5.49 -10.89 -10.09
N LEU A 75 6.63 -11.58 -10.15
CA LEU A 75 7.12 -12.39 -9.03
C LEU A 75 7.44 -11.55 -7.79
N HIS A 76 8.06 -10.38 -7.95
CA HIS A 76 8.35 -9.46 -6.84
C HIS A 76 7.04 -8.96 -6.22
N LEU A 77 6.14 -8.45 -7.05
CA LEU A 77 4.83 -7.94 -6.60
C LEU A 77 3.98 -9.01 -5.93
N TRP A 78 4.03 -10.25 -6.41
CA TRP A 78 3.35 -11.39 -5.79
C TRP A 78 3.92 -11.70 -4.41
N LYS A 79 5.25 -11.69 -4.26
CA LYS A 79 5.91 -11.85 -2.95
C LYS A 79 5.52 -10.73 -2.00
N CYS A 80 5.52 -9.48 -2.45
CA CYS A 80 5.05 -8.33 -1.65
C CYS A 80 3.58 -8.48 -1.23
N TYR A 81 2.71 -8.92 -2.14
CA TYR A 81 1.29 -9.12 -1.87
C TYR A 81 1.07 -10.18 -0.79
N ARG A 82 1.73 -11.33 -0.93
CA ARG A 82 1.73 -12.39 0.08
C ARG A 82 2.23 -11.90 1.44
N TYR A 83 3.33 -11.15 1.46
CA TYR A 83 3.90 -10.61 2.69
C TYR A 83 2.88 -9.74 3.45
N LEU A 84 2.21 -8.81 2.77
CA LEU A 84 1.22 -7.94 3.39
C LEU A 84 -0.03 -8.69 3.88
N ILE A 85 -0.50 -9.71 3.14
CA ILE A 85 -1.61 -10.56 3.61
C ILE A 85 -1.22 -11.24 4.92
N ASN A 86 -0.03 -11.84 4.97
CA ASN A 86 0.42 -12.54 6.18
C ASN A 86 0.55 -11.60 7.37
N GLN A 87 1.06 -10.37 7.15
CA GLN A 87 1.12 -9.34 8.20
C GLN A 87 -0.27 -8.95 8.69
N GLN A 88 -1.25 -8.75 7.81
CA GLN A 88 -2.63 -8.44 8.23
C GLN A 88 -3.25 -9.57 9.03
N ILE A 89 -3.10 -10.82 8.57
CA ILE A 89 -3.59 -12.00 9.27
C ILE A 89 -2.98 -12.09 10.67
N MET A 90 -1.67 -11.90 10.80
CA MET A 90 -0.97 -11.90 12.08
C MET A 90 -1.52 -10.82 13.03
N CYS A 91 -1.69 -9.58 12.55
CA CYS A 91 -2.26 -8.50 13.37
C CYS A 91 -3.69 -8.83 13.84
N VAL A 92 -4.55 -9.38 12.98
CA VAL A 92 -5.92 -9.78 13.35
C VAL A 92 -5.89 -10.89 14.41
N PHE A 93 -5.04 -11.91 14.24
CA PHE A 93 -4.90 -12.98 15.22
C PHE A 93 -4.42 -12.45 16.58
N ILE A 94 -3.43 -11.56 16.61
CA ILE A 94 -2.93 -10.95 17.85
C ILE A 94 -4.04 -10.16 18.55
N LEU A 95 -4.81 -9.37 17.81
CA LEU A 95 -5.94 -8.60 18.38
C LEU A 95 -7.03 -9.52 18.94
N LEU A 96 -7.34 -10.63 18.27
CA LEU A 96 -8.30 -11.62 18.77
C LEU A 96 -7.82 -12.28 20.07
N LEU A 97 -6.53 -12.63 20.17
CA LEU A 97 -5.96 -13.21 21.38
C LEU A 97 -5.99 -12.22 22.56
N ILE A 98 -5.63 -10.96 22.32
CA ILE A 98 -5.70 -9.92 23.36
C ILE A 98 -7.14 -9.69 23.80
N GLY A 99 -8.09 -9.65 22.86
CA GLY A 99 -9.52 -9.50 23.17
C GLY A 99 -10.14 -10.69 23.91
N GLN A 100 -9.56 -11.89 23.84
CA GLN A 100 -9.96 -13.04 24.66
C GLN A 100 -9.36 -12.99 26.09
N MET A 101 -8.30 -12.21 26.29
CA MET A 101 -7.61 -12.08 27.58
C MET A 101 -8.12 -10.91 28.43
N MET A 102 -8.89 -9.98 27.85
CA MET A 102 -9.57 -8.88 28.54
C MET A 102 -11.02 -9.23 28.86
#